data_AF-A0A538TEK1-F1
#
_entry.id   AF-A0A538TEK1-F1
#
_cell.length_a   1.000
_cell.length_b   1.000
_cell.length_c   1.000
_cell.angle_alpha   90.00
_cell.angle_beta   90.00
_cell.angle_gamma   90.00
#
_symmetry.space_group_name_H-M   'P 1'
#
loop_
_entity.id
_entity.type
_entity.pdbx_description
1 polymer ?
#
loop_
_entity_poly.entity_id
_entity_poly.type
_entity_poly.pdbx_seq_one_letter_code
_entity_poly.pdbx_strand_id
1 'polypeptide(L)'
;MSHDTDPQELGLEPGYLPPDLDEPPPVELWSAVGDILPWGTVLLLLSWAAVFAAIAFRREIGDPSALFAWGASAPGLGMTETAWRLLASTFVHAGAAHVLFNATTMLIFGPAVERIFGRWGFWVIYAAGGSGASLASLAWRAGHDGGLSISVGASGAIFALGGALLASAYRLRHRLAPG
;
A
#
# COMPACT_ATOMS: atom_id res chain seq x y z
N MET A 1 -25.01 -54.13 -3.65
CA MET A 1 -25.83 -53.94 -2.44
C MET A 1 -25.06 -52.96 -1.56
N SER A 2 -25.24 -51.65 -1.79
CA SER A 2 -24.64 -50.61 -0.96
C SER A 2 -25.39 -50.61 0.36
N HIS A 3 -24.68 -50.85 1.46
CA HIS A 3 -25.20 -50.61 2.79
C HIS A 3 -25.33 -49.09 2.95
N ASP A 4 -26.54 -48.54 2.78
CA ASP A 4 -26.86 -47.21 3.26
C ASP A 4 -26.89 -47.27 4.79
N THR A 5 -25.77 -46.93 5.42
CA THR A 5 -25.70 -46.67 6.86
C THR A 5 -26.51 -45.42 7.18
N ASP A 6 -27.43 -45.53 8.13
CA ASP A 6 -28.28 -44.43 8.59
C ASP A 6 -27.39 -43.31 9.16
N PRO A 7 -27.51 -42.04 8.69
CA PRO A 7 -26.77 -40.91 9.20
C PRO A 7 -26.82 -40.74 10.74
N GLN A 8 -27.85 -41.27 11.39
CA GLN A 8 -27.96 -41.25 12.86
C GLN A 8 -26.99 -42.19 13.58
N GLU A 9 -26.52 -43.27 12.94
CA GLU A 9 -25.51 -44.17 13.51
C GLU A 9 -24.10 -43.54 13.54
N LEU A 10 -23.87 -42.49 12.74
CA LEU A 10 -22.61 -41.77 12.65
C LEU A 10 -22.48 -40.61 13.66
N GLY A 11 -23.49 -40.39 14.51
CA GLY A 11 -23.50 -39.29 15.49
C GLY A 11 -23.50 -37.90 14.86
N LEU A 12 -23.98 -37.77 13.63
CA LEU A 12 -24.05 -36.51 12.90
C LEU A 12 -25.30 -35.72 13.32
N GLU A 13 -25.15 -34.41 13.48
CA GLU A 13 -26.25 -33.52 13.85
C GLU A 13 -27.41 -33.61 12.83
N PRO A 14 -28.68 -33.59 13.27
CA PRO A 14 -29.83 -33.63 12.38
C PRO A 14 -29.78 -32.48 11.36
N GLY A 15 -29.65 -32.83 10.07
CA GLY A 15 -29.52 -31.85 8.97
C GLY A 15 -28.10 -31.59 8.49
N TYR A 16 -27.10 -32.30 9.02
CA TYR A 16 -25.75 -32.30 8.46
C TYR A 16 -25.75 -32.97 7.08
N LEU A 17 -25.53 -32.16 6.04
CA LEU A 17 -25.14 -32.63 4.72
C LEU A 17 -23.62 -32.72 4.69
N PRO A 18 -23.02 -33.92 4.52
CA PRO A 18 -21.59 -34.02 4.34
C PRO A 18 -21.16 -33.20 3.10
N PRO A 19 -19.96 -32.59 3.11
CA PRO A 19 -19.44 -31.87 1.96
C PRO A 19 -19.46 -32.76 0.72
N ASP A 20 -19.89 -32.21 -0.41
CA ASP A 20 -19.86 -32.93 -1.68
C ASP A 20 -18.40 -33.27 -2.01
N LEU A 21 -18.11 -34.55 -2.22
CA LEU A 21 -16.76 -35.01 -2.54
C LEU A 21 -16.32 -34.59 -3.95
N ASP A 22 -17.28 -34.24 -4.81
CA ASP A 22 -17.04 -33.72 -6.16
C ASP A 22 -16.99 -32.18 -6.19
N GLU A 23 -17.30 -31.49 -5.07
CA GLU A 23 -17.05 -30.06 -4.96
C GLU A 23 -15.54 -29.81 -4.86
N PRO A 24 -14.97 -28.96 -5.74
CA PRO A 24 -13.56 -28.59 -5.60
C PRO A 24 -13.37 -27.96 -4.21
N PRO A 25 -12.23 -28.22 -3.54
CA PRO A 25 -11.97 -27.66 -2.22
C PRO A 25 -12.15 -26.13 -2.27
N PRO A 26 -12.62 -25.51 -1.17
CA PRO A 26 -12.78 -24.07 -1.10
C PRO A 26 -11.50 -23.42 -1.60
N VAL A 27 -11.64 -22.51 -2.58
CA VAL A 27 -10.52 -21.87 -3.27
C VAL A 27 -9.46 -21.51 -2.24
N GLU A 28 -8.34 -22.23 -2.26
CA GLU A 28 -7.21 -21.87 -1.42
C GLU A 28 -6.73 -20.51 -1.91
N LEU A 29 -7.16 -19.45 -1.21
CA LEU A 29 -6.86 -18.09 -1.59
C LEU A 29 -5.35 -17.92 -1.80
N TRP A 30 -4.55 -18.63 -1.02
CA TRP A 30 -3.09 -18.61 -1.06
C TRP A 30 -2.49 -19.31 -2.29
N SER A 31 -3.09 -20.40 -2.78
CA SER A 31 -2.62 -21.10 -3.98
C SER A 31 -3.06 -20.41 -5.28
N ALA A 32 -4.23 -19.77 -5.27
CA ALA A 32 -4.70 -18.89 -6.35
C ALA A 32 -3.92 -17.56 -6.41
N VAL A 33 -3.20 -17.22 -5.33
CA VAL A 33 -2.45 -15.97 -5.16
C VAL A 33 -1.03 -16.04 -5.76
N GLY A 34 -0.51 -17.25 -6.03
CA GLY A 34 0.80 -17.47 -6.64
C GLY A 34 1.99 -17.06 -5.76
N ASP A 35 3.11 -17.77 -5.90
CA ASP A 35 4.34 -17.62 -5.09
C ASP A 35 5.13 -16.31 -5.31
N ILE A 36 4.52 -15.29 -5.91
CA ILE A 36 5.19 -14.01 -6.15
C ILE A 36 5.18 -13.22 -4.83
N LEU A 37 6.24 -13.40 -4.05
CA LEU A 37 6.53 -12.53 -2.91
C LEU A 37 6.55 -11.06 -3.40
N PRO A 38 5.84 -10.15 -2.71
CA PRO A 38 5.75 -8.74 -3.12
C PRO A 38 7.02 -8.00 -2.72
N TRP A 39 8.12 -8.29 -3.42
CA TRP A 39 9.46 -7.76 -3.12
C TRP A 39 9.48 -6.22 -3.15
N GLY A 40 8.78 -5.58 -4.07
CA GLY A 40 8.64 -4.13 -4.11
C GLY A 40 8.04 -3.57 -2.83
N THR A 41 6.94 -4.18 -2.38
CA THR A 41 6.28 -3.85 -1.10
C THR A 41 7.24 -4.04 0.08
N VAL A 42 7.92 -5.19 0.15
CA VAL A 42 8.85 -5.51 1.25
C VAL A 42 10.02 -4.55 1.28
N LEU A 43 10.68 -4.33 0.14
CA LEU A 43 11.82 -3.41 0.04
C LEU A 43 11.44 -1.98 0.45
N LEU A 44 10.24 -1.55 0.07
CA LEU A 44 9.75 -0.23 0.44
C LEU A 44 9.49 -0.13 1.95
N LEU A 45 8.83 -1.12 2.55
CA LEU A 45 8.61 -1.16 4.00
C LEU A 45 9.93 -1.20 4.79
N LEU A 46 10.90 -1.98 4.33
CA LEU A 46 12.25 -2.03 4.91
C LEU A 46 12.95 -0.68 4.82
N SER A 47 12.81 0.03 3.70
CA SER A 47 13.39 1.38 3.54
C SER A 47 12.76 2.39 4.51
N TRP A 48 11.43 2.37 4.69
CA TRP A 48 10.76 3.24 5.66
C TRP A 48 11.17 2.91 7.09
N ALA A 49 11.24 1.62 7.43
CA ALA A 49 11.69 1.16 8.74
C ALA A 49 13.13 1.62 9.00
N ALA A 50 14.02 1.51 8.02
CA ALA A 50 15.40 1.97 8.14
C ALA A 50 15.52 3.48 8.35
N VAL A 51 14.82 4.29 7.54
CA VAL A 51 14.80 5.76 7.70
C VAL A 51 14.22 6.15 9.05
N PHE A 52 13.08 5.57 9.42
CA PHE A 52 12.43 5.87 10.70
C PHE A 52 13.29 5.45 11.90
N ALA A 53 13.94 4.29 11.83
CA ALA A 53 14.87 3.83 12.86
C ALA A 53 16.10 4.74 12.98
N ALA A 54 16.62 5.27 11.86
CA ALA A 54 17.74 6.21 11.88
C ALA A 54 17.34 7.54 12.55
N ILE A 55 16.17 8.09 12.23
CA ILE A 55 15.60 9.28 12.89
C ILE A 55 15.37 9.01 14.38
N ALA A 56 14.83 7.84 14.72
CA ALA A 56 14.59 7.41 16.10
C ALA A 56 15.89 7.30 16.91
N PHE A 57 16.92 6.70 16.32
CA PHE A 57 18.24 6.55 16.93
C PHE A 57 18.89 7.91 17.24
N ARG A 58 18.70 8.90 16.37
CA ARG A 58 19.14 10.28 16.59
C ARG A 58 18.27 11.09 17.54
N ARG A 59 17.15 10.51 18.02
CA ARG A 59 16.13 11.18 18.85
C ARG A 59 15.51 12.40 18.17
N GLU A 60 15.33 12.31 16.86
CA GLU A 60 14.85 13.38 15.98
C GLU A 60 13.37 13.19 15.57
N ILE A 61 12.65 12.23 16.18
CA ILE A 61 11.25 11.96 15.82
C ILE A 61 10.41 13.22 16.08
N GLY A 62 9.71 13.67 15.03
CA GLY A 62 8.79 14.79 15.10
C GLY A 62 9.45 16.17 15.04
N ASP A 63 10.79 16.27 15.05
CA ASP A 63 11.49 17.55 14.92
C ASP A 63 11.42 18.07 13.47
N PRO A 64 10.79 19.22 13.20
CA PRO A 64 10.65 19.73 11.83
C PRO A 64 11.98 20.00 11.15
N SER A 65 12.99 20.47 11.89
CA SER A 65 14.31 20.76 11.34
C SER A 65 15.04 19.49 10.91
N ALA A 66 15.01 18.45 11.74
CA ALA A 66 15.52 17.14 11.35
C ALA A 66 14.74 16.55 10.17
N LEU A 67 13.41 16.52 10.22
CA LEU A 67 12.60 15.97 9.10
C LEU A 67 12.89 16.69 7.78
N PHE A 68 13.11 18.01 7.82
CA PHE A 68 13.59 18.77 6.68
C PHE A 68 14.98 18.32 6.22
N ALA A 69 15.94 18.12 7.12
CA ALA A 69 17.26 17.58 6.75
C ALA A 69 17.18 16.18 6.11
N TRP A 70 16.21 15.36 6.53
CA TRP A 70 15.96 14.02 5.99
C TRP A 70 15.18 13.99 4.66
N GLY A 71 14.67 15.14 4.19
CA GLY A 71 14.03 15.24 2.87
C GLY A 71 12.56 15.61 2.85
N ALA A 72 12.01 16.17 3.94
CA ALA A 72 10.66 16.72 3.92
C ALA A 72 10.50 17.78 2.82
N SER A 73 9.31 17.83 2.20
CA SER A 73 9.00 18.84 1.19
C SER A 73 8.54 20.14 1.86
N ALA A 74 9.01 21.28 1.37
CA ALA A 74 8.66 22.60 1.89
C ALA A 74 8.49 23.63 0.75
N PRO A 75 7.60 24.62 0.90
CA PRO A 75 7.48 25.74 -0.04
C PRO A 75 8.71 26.65 -0.01
N GLY A 76 8.89 27.46 -1.05
CA GLY A 76 9.94 28.49 -1.12
C GLY A 76 11.35 27.98 -1.43
N LEU A 77 11.53 26.68 -1.71
CA LEU A 77 12.81 26.10 -2.09
C LEU A 77 13.11 26.33 -3.59
N GLY A 78 14.40 26.36 -3.94
CA GLY A 78 14.82 26.34 -5.35
C GLY A 78 14.40 25.06 -6.07
N MET A 79 14.37 25.08 -7.41
CA MET A 79 13.93 23.94 -8.21
C MET A 79 14.73 22.66 -7.95
N THR A 80 16.06 22.76 -7.90
CA THR A 80 16.95 21.62 -7.65
C THR A 80 16.67 20.99 -6.29
N GLU A 81 16.47 21.82 -5.28
CA GLU A 81 16.18 21.35 -3.92
C GLU A 81 14.78 20.75 -3.81
N THR A 82 13.81 21.32 -4.53
CA THR A 82 12.44 20.80 -4.57
C THR A 82 12.39 19.43 -5.22
N ALA A 83 13.09 19.22 -6.34
CA ALA A 83 12.91 18.05 -7.20
C ALA A 83 13.14 16.71 -6.49
N TRP A 84 14.23 16.57 -5.74
CA TRP A 84 14.53 15.33 -5.04
C TRP A 84 13.63 15.11 -3.81
N ARG A 85 13.21 16.20 -3.15
CA ARG A 85 12.31 16.16 -1.99
C ARG A 85 10.90 15.68 -2.34
N LEU A 86 10.46 15.82 -3.58
CA LEU A 86 9.14 15.32 -4.01
C LEU A 86 8.99 13.81 -3.80
N LEU A 87 10.06 13.06 -4.09
CA LEU A 87 10.09 11.62 -3.87
C LEU A 87 10.61 11.28 -2.47
N ALA A 88 11.67 11.92 -2.01
CA ALA A 88 12.29 11.62 -0.72
C ALA A 88 11.33 11.81 0.46
N SER A 89 10.45 12.81 0.41
CA SER A 89 9.44 13.06 1.45
C SER A 89 8.52 11.85 1.70
N THR A 90 8.33 10.99 0.69
CA THR A 90 7.49 9.78 0.81
C THR A 90 8.11 8.70 1.69
N PHE A 91 9.43 8.76 1.95
CA PHE A 91 10.15 7.81 2.81
C PHE A 91 10.26 8.30 4.25
N VAL A 92 10.10 9.60 4.47
CA VAL A 92 10.20 10.23 5.79
C VAL A 92 8.84 10.20 6.48
N HIS A 93 8.81 9.95 7.80
CA HIS A 93 7.58 9.92 8.59
C HIS A 93 7.77 10.69 9.90
N ALA A 94 6.81 11.55 10.24
CA ALA A 94 6.91 12.43 11.40
C ALA A 94 6.78 11.72 12.76
N GLY A 95 6.22 10.50 12.79
CA GLY A 95 5.99 9.78 14.04
C GLY A 95 5.59 8.32 13.85
N ALA A 96 5.62 7.57 14.95
CA ALA A 96 5.38 6.12 14.95
C ALA A 96 3.98 5.74 14.42
N ALA A 97 2.93 6.45 14.87
CA ALA A 97 1.58 6.22 14.39
C ALA A 97 1.44 6.49 12.88
N HIS A 98 2.16 7.48 12.36
CA HIS A 98 2.14 7.85 10.94
C HIS A 98 2.77 6.75 10.07
N VAL A 99 3.96 6.26 10.44
CA VAL A 99 4.59 5.15 9.70
C VAL A 99 3.79 3.85 9.83
N LEU A 100 3.20 3.57 11.00
CA LEU A 100 2.40 2.36 11.20
C LEU A 100 1.13 2.36 10.34
N PHE A 101 0.43 3.50 10.26
CA PHE A 101 -0.75 3.64 9.41
C PHE A 101 -0.40 3.44 7.92
N ASN A 102 0.67 4.07 7.44
CA ASN A 102 1.12 3.92 6.07
C ASN A 102 1.59 2.49 5.78
N ALA A 103 2.33 1.86 6.71
CA ALA A 103 2.80 0.49 6.56
C ALA A 103 1.65 -0.50 6.48
N THR A 104 0.65 -0.38 7.35
CA THR A 104 -0.55 -1.23 7.34
C THR A 104 -1.31 -1.08 6.02
N THR A 105 -1.50 0.15 5.57
CA THR A 105 -2.20 0.43 4.30
C THR A 105 -1.40 -0.06 3.08
N MET A 106 -0.07 0.06 3.13
CA MET A 106 0.83 -0.48 2.10
C MET A 106 0.80 -2.01 2.05
N LEU A 107 0.69 -2.71 3.19
CA LEU A 107 0.52 -4.16 3.23
C LEU A 107 -0.79 -4.62 2.58
N ILE A 108 -1.82 -3.77 2.56
CA ILE A 108 -3.09 -4.05 1.90
C ILE A 108 -3.00 -3.81 0.39
N PHE A 109 -2.55 -2.62 -0.05
CA PHE A 109 -2.57 -2.25 -1.47
C PHE A 109 -1.33 -2.68 -2.25
N GLY A 110 -0.15 -2.66 -1.63
CA GLY A 110 1.14 -2.92 -2.28
C GLY A 110 1.19 -4.28 -2.99
N PRO A 111 0.91 -5.40 -2.28
CA PRO A 111 0.93 -6.72 -2.91
C PRO A 111 -0.09 -6.86 -4.03
N ALA A 112 -1.28 -6.24 -3.90
CA ALA A 112 -2.30 -6.26 -4.94
C ALA A 112 -1.83 -5.52 -6.21
N VAL A 113 -1.24 -4.33 -6.07
CA VAL A 113 -0.69 -3.58 -7.20
C VAL A 113 0.49 -4.33 -7.83
N GLU A 114 1.41 -4.85 -7.02
CA GLU A 114 2.59 -5.54 -7.52
C GLU A 114 2.24 -6.81 -8.31
N ARG A 115 1.14 -7.49 -7.97
CA ARG A 115 0.60 -8.61 -8.76
C ARG A 115 -0.05 -8.17 -10.06
N ILE A 116 -0.86 -7.12 -10.04
CA ILE A 116 -1.63 -6.67 -11.22
C ILE A 116 -0.73 -5.97 -12.24
N PHE A 117 0.23 -5.17 -11.78
CA PHE A 117 1.06 -4.30 -12.61
C PHE A 117 2.52 -4.77 -12.71
N GLY A 118 2.88 -5.84 -11.98
CA GLY A 118 4.26 -6.32 -11.86
C GLY A 118 5.14 -5.41 -11.00
N ARG A 119 6.36 -5.88 -10.73
CA ARG A 119 7.35 -5.17 -9.89
C ARG A 119 7.65 -3.75 -10.37
N TRP A 120 7.81 -3.57 -11.68
CA TRP A 120 8.16 -2.26 -12.26
C TRP A 120 6.96 -1.32 -12.27
N GLY A 121 5.77 -1.85 -12.55
CA GLY A 121 4.53 -1.07 -12.47
C GLY A 121 4.29 -0.54 -11.07
N PHE A 122 4.51 -1.35 -10.04
CA PHE A 122 4.44 -0.91 -8.63
C PHE A 122 5.36 0.29 -8.37
N TRP A 123 6.65 0.19 -8.71
CA TRP A 123 7.61 1.27 -8.47
C TRP A 123 7.30 2.54 -9.25
N VAL A 124 6.84 2.42 -10.49
CA VAL A 124 6.43 3.57 -11.31
C VAL A 124 5.20 4.25 -10.70
N ILE A 125 4.17 3.50 -10.32
CA ILE A 125 2.95 4.04 -9.70
C ILE A 125 3.30 4.71 -8.36
N TYR A 126 4.13 4.06 -7.53
CA TYR A 126 4.58 4.62 -6.27
C TYR A 126 5.35 5.94 -6.47
N ALA A 127 6.37 5.94 -7.34
CA ALA A 127 7.24 7.09 -7.52
C ALA A 127 6.52 8.27 -8.19
N ALA A 128 5.77 8.01 -9.27
CA ALA A 128 5.02 9.04 -9.98
C ALA A 128 3.84 9.56 -9.15
N GLY A 129 3.09 8.67 -8.52
CA GLY A 129 1.97 9.03 -7.65
C GLY A 129 2.41 9.79 -6.41
N GLY A 130 3.46 9.33 -5.73
CA GLY A 130 4.05 9.99 -4.58
C GLY A 130 4.60 11.38 -4.93
N SER A 131 5.41 11.48 -5.98
CA SER A 131 5.97 12.76 -6.42
C SER A 131 4.89 13.74 -6.89
N GLY A 132 3.88 13.24 -7.60
CA GLY A 132 2.73 14.03 -8.05
C GLY A 132 1.88 14.54 -6.88
N ALA A 133 1.61 13.70 -5.88
CA ALA A 133 0.92 14.11 -4.66
C ALA A 133 1.74 15.12 -3.84
N SER A 134 3.05 14.91 -3.70
CA SER A 134 3.96 15.86 -3.05
C SER A 134 3.95 17.20 -3.77
N LEU A 135 3.97 17.21 -5.11
CA LEU A 135 3.94 18.43 -5.92
C LEU A 135 2.60 19.16 -5.77
N ALA A 136 1.48 18.43 -5.81
CA ALA A 136 0.16 19.00 -5.59
C ALA A 136 0.02 19.60 -4.18
N SER A 137 0.49 18.87 -3.16
CA SER A 137 0.54 19.35 -1.77
C SER A 137 1.43 20.59 -1.63
N LEU A 138 2.56 20.63 -2.33
CA LEU A 138 3.46 21.78 -2.34
C LEU A 138 2.81 23.01 -2.98
N ALA A 139 2.20 22.84 -4.15
CA ALA A 139 1.48 23.91 -4.85
C ALA A 139 0.34 24.48 -4.00
N TRP A 140 -0.41 23.61 -3.32
CA TRP A 140 -1.47 24.02 -2.39
C TRP A 140 -0.91 24.86 -1.24
N ARG A 141 0.10 24.37 -0.52
CA ARG A 141 0.71 25.05 0.64
C ARG A 141 1.38 26.37 0.26
N ALA A 142 2.02 26.44 -0.91
CA ALA A 142 2.64 27.67 -1.41
C ALA A 142 1.62 28.81 -1.61
N GLY A 143 0.36 28.49 -1.94
CA GLY A 143 -0.70 29.48 -2.10
C GLY A 143 -1.47 29.84 -0.82
N HIS A 144 -1.35 29.05 0.25
CA HIS A 144 -2.26 29.16 1.42
C HIS A 144 -1.56 29.31 2.78
N ASP A 145 -0.35 28.78 2.98
CA ASP A 145 0.22 28.58 4.33
C ASP A 145 1.32 29.58 4.74
N GLY A 146 1.58 30.63 3.97
CA GLY A 146 2.55 31.67 4.34
C GLY A 146 4.02 31.21 4.47
N GLY A 147 4.36 29.98 4.07
CA GLY A 147 5.72 29.59 3.70
C GLY A 147 6.54 28.72 4.66
N LEU A 148 6.00 28.15 5.74
CA LEU A 148 6.81 27.40 6.72
C LEU A 148 6.35 25.96 7.02
N SER A 149 5.34 25.42 6.33
CA SER A 149 4.84 24.06 6.59
C SER A 149 5.62 22.98 5.80
N ILE A 150 6.23 22.03 6.51
CA ILE A 150 6.86 20.84 5.92
C ILE A 150 5.83 19.72 5.68
N SER A 151 6.10 18.82 4.75
CA SER A 151 5.28 17.63 4.49
C SER A 151 6.13 16.40 4.25
N VAL A 152 5.72 15.29 4.86
CA VAL A 152 6.35 13.98 4.85
C VAL A 152 5.28 12.90 4.79
N GLY A 153 5.66 11.70 4.38
CA GLY A 153 4.84 10.49 4.45
C GLY A 153 4.45 9.95 3.08
N ALA A 154 4.20 8.65 3.05
CA ALA A 154 3.90 7.90 1.83
C ALA A 154 2.44 7.93 1.39
N SER A 155 1.55 8.60 2.14
CA SER A 155 0.10 8.52 1.95
C SER A 155 -0.35 8.89 0.53
N GLY A 156 0.26 9.91 -0.09
CA GLY A 156 -0.01 10.27 -1.48
C GLY A 156 0.32 9.17 -2.48
N ALA A 157 1.44 8.47 -2.27
CA ALA A 157 1.83 7.32 -3.09
C ALA A 157 0.88 6.13 -2.86
N ILE A 158 0.48 5.89 -1.61
CA ILE A 158 -0.51 4.85 -1.24
C ILE A 158 -1.87 5.13 -1.91
N PHE A 159 -2.33 6.38 -1.92
CA PHE A 159 -3.56 6.74 -2.62
C PHE A 159 -3.44 6.54 -4.14
N ALA A 160 -2.27 6.77 -4.72
CA ALA A 160 -2.04 6.46 -6.14
C ALA A 160 -2.09 4.94 -6.42
N LEU A 161 -1.55 4.10 -5.53
CA LEU A 161 -1.68 2.64 -5.60
C LEU A 161 -3.16 2.22 -5.53
N GLY A 162 -3.91 2.74 -4.56
CA GLY A 162 -5.36 2.50 -4.45
C GLY A 162 -6.14 2.97 -5.68
N GLY A 163 -5.80 4.15 -6.22
CA GLY A 163 -6.38 4.69 -7.45
C GLY A 163 -6.09 3.81 -8.68
N ALA A 164 -4.90 3.24 -8.78
CA ALA A 164 -4.53 2.31 -9.84
C ALA A 164 -5.37 1.02 -9.77
N LEU A 165 -5.57 0.46 -8.56
CA LEU A 165 -6.45 -0.69 -8.35
C LEU A 165 -7.90 -0.38 -8.74
N LEU A 166 -8.42 0.77 -8.32
CA LEU A 166 -9.78 1.21 -8.67
C LEU A 166 -9.95 1.39 -10.17
N ALA A 167 -8.98 2.02 -10.83
CA ALA A 167 -9.00 2.20 -12.28
C ALA A 167 -8.96 0.85 -13.03
N SER A 168 -8.19 -0.12 -12.55
CA SER A 168 -8.16 -1.48 -13.10
C SER A 168 -9.49 -2.20 -12.92
N ALA A 169 -10.10 -2.14 -11.73
CA ALA A 169 -11.41 -2.72 -11.47
C ALA A 169 -12.50 -2.09 -12.35
N TYR A 170 -12.47 -0.76 -12.52
CA TYR A 170 -13.36 -0.03 -13.42
C TYR A 170 -13.20 -0.45 -14.89
N ARG A 171 -11.97 -0.66 -15.35
CA ARG A 171 -11.73 -1.12 -16.74
C ARG A 171 -12.18 -2.56 -16.94
N LEU A 172 -11.99 -3.42 -15.94
CA LEU A 172 -12.40 -4.82 -16.00
C LEU A 172 -13.92 -4.95 -16.08
N ARG A 173 -14.68 -4.24 -15.23
CA ARG A 173 -16.16 -4.29 -15.28
C ARG A 173 -16.71 -3.87 -16.64
N HIS A 174 -16.11 -2.89 -17.30
CA HIS A 174 -16.56 -2.41 -18.60
C HIS A 174 -16.26 -3.39 -19.73
N ARG A 175 -15.26 -4.27 -19.56
CA ARG A 175 -15.00 -5.36 -20.50
C ARG A 175 -15.92 -6.55 -20.32
N LEU A 176 -16.49 -6.72 -19.12
CA LEU A 176 -17.34 -7.86 -18.76
C LEU A 176 -18.84 -7.54 -18.78
N ALA A 177 -19.22 -6.26 -18.86
CA ALA A 177 -20.61 -5.87 -19.01
C ALA A 177 -21.16 -6.40 -20.37
N PRO A 178 -22.28 -7.16 -20.38
CA PRO A 178 -22.93 -7.55 -21.62
C PRO A 178 -23.31 -6.30 -22.41
N GLY A 179 -22.91 -6.26 -23.69
CA GLY A 179 -23.33 -5.24 -24.65
C GLY A 179 -24.77 -5.43 -25.11
#